data_AF-A0A7Z9SZG3-F1
#
_entry.id   AF-A0A7Z9SZG3-F1
#
_cell.length_a   1.000
_cell.length_b   1.000
_cell.length_c   1.000
_cell.angle_alpha   90.00
_cell.angle_beta   90.00
_cell.angle_gamma   90.00
#
_symmetry.space_group_name_H-M   'P 1'
#
loop_
_entity.id
_entity.type
_entity.pdbx_description
1 polymer ?
#
loop_
_entity_poly.entity_id
_entity_poly.type
_entity_poly.pdbx_seq_one_letter_code
_entity_poly.pdbx_strand_id
1 'polypeptide(L)' 'MKNVIAAGDKITVDAARTILEAGGNAYDAAVAACFMAMVAEPALTSAGGGG' A
#
# COMPACT_ATOMS: atom_id res chain seq x y z
N MET A 1 8.96 -3.13 -17.67
CA MET A 1 8.63 -2.37 -16.44
C MET A 1 9.20 -3.15 -15.26
N LYS A 2 9.96 -2.50 -14.36
CA LYS A 2 10.70 -3.23 -13.30
C LYS A 2 9.86 -3.45 -12.03
N ASN A 3 8.94 -2.55 -11.71
CA ASN A 3 7.98 -2.64 -10.61
C ASN A 3 6.61 -2.15 -11.08
N VAL A 4 5.51 -2.74 -10.58
CA VAL A 4 4.12 -2.34 -10.88
C VAL A 4 3.34 -2.31 -9.58
N ILE A 5 2.53 -1.26 -9.38
CA ILE A 5 1.68 -1.09 -8.20
C ILE A 5 0.26 -0.75 -8.68
N ALA A 6 -0.74 -1.37 -8.07
CA ALA A 6 -2.15 -1.03 -8.23
C ALA A 6 -2.85 -1.13 -6.86
N ALA A 7 -3.69 -0.14 -6.54
CA ALA A 7 -4.48 -0.10 -5.32
C ALA A 7 -5.79 0.69 -5.57
N GLY A 8 -6.73 0.62 -4.63
CA GLY A 8 -8.04 1.27 -4.75
C GLY A 8 -7.98 2.80 -4.65
N ASP A 9 -7.05 3.32 -3.84
CA ASP A 9 -6.79 4.76 -3.72
C ASP A 9 -5.37 5.16 -4.18
N LYS A 10 -5.23 6.39 -4.69
CA LYS A 10 -3.95 6.93 -5.16
C LYS A 10 -2.93 7.08 -4.02
N ILE A 11 -3.35 7.45 -2.81
CA ILE A 11 -2.47 7.60 -1.64
C ILE A 11 -1.94 6.22 -1.22
N THR A 12 -2.75 5.17 -1.33
CA THR A 12 -2.32 3.77 -1.11
C THR A 12 -1.20 3.38 -2.09
N VAL A 13 -1.34 3.74 -3.39
CA VAL A 13 -0.28 3.52 -4.40
C VAL A 13 0.99 4.30 -4.07
N ASP A 14 0.86 5.57 -3.68
CA ASP A 14 2.01 6.43 -3.40
C ASP A 14 2.77 5.99 -2.14
N ALA A 15 2.09 5.40 -1.14
CA ALA A 15 2.73 4.78 0.02
C ALA A 15 3.60 3.56 -0.39
N ALA A 16 3.06 2.64 -1.18
CA ALA A 16 3.83 1.52 -1.72
C ALA A 16 5.00 1.99 -2.59
N ARG A 17 4.78 3.01 -3.43
CA ARG A 17 5.84 3.60 -4.27
C ARG A 17 6.99 4.13 -3.43
N THR A 18 6.68 4.86 -2.36
CA THR A 18 7.69 5.44 -1.45
C THR A 18 8.61 4.35 -0.90
N ILE A 19 8.07 3.19 -0.54
CA ILE A 19 8.88 2.07 -0.03
C ILE A 19 9.73 1.42 -1.11
N LEU A 20 9.20 1.22 -2.32
CA LEU A 20 10.00 0.69 -3.44
C LEU A 20 11.14 1.64 -3.82
N GLU A 21 10.89 2.94 -3.83
CA GLU A 21 11.91 3.97 -4.11
C GLU A 21 12.98 4.03 -3.01
N ALA A 22 12.61 3.72 -1.76
CA ALA A 22 13.54 3.57 -0.64
C ALA A 22 14.35 2.25 -0.70
N GLY A 23 14.18 1.42 -1.73
CA GLY A 23 14.89 0.15 -1.90
C GLY A 23 14.21 -1.04 -1.21
N GLY A 24 13.00 -0.87 -0.69
CA GLY A 24 12.17 -1.97 -0.20
C GLY A 24 11.75 -2.91 -1.32
N ASN A 25 11.44 -4.16 -0.97
CA ASN A 25 10.92 -5.14 -1.90
C ASN A 25 9.38 -5.03 -2.01
N ALA A 26 8.77 -5.92 -2.83
CA ALA A 26 7.33 -5.92 -3.04
C ALA A 26 6.51 -6.16 -1.76
N TYR A 27 7.03 -6.93 -0.81
CA TYR A 27 6.38 -7.21 0.47
C TYR A 27 6.40 -5.97 1.38
N ASP A 28 7.54 -5.28 1.49
CA ASP A 28 7.63 -4.02 2.26
C ASP A 28 6.64 -2.99 1.71
N ALA A 29 6.56 -2.88 0.38
CA ALA A 29 5.61 -1.99 -0.30
C ALA A 29 4.15 -2.39 -0.05
N ALA A 30 3.84 -3.69 -0.04
CA ALA A 30 2.50 -4.20 0.26
C ALA A 30 2.09 -3.90 1.71
N VAL A 31 3.00 -4.01 2.68
CA VAL A 31 2.74 -3.66 4.08
C VAL A 31 2.44 -2.16 4.22
N ALA A 32 3.23 -1.30 3.58
CA ALA A 32 2.96 0.14 3.60
C ALA A 32 1.62 0.50 2.93
N ALA A 33 1.30 -0.12 1.79
CA ALA A 33 -0.02 0.02 1.18
C ALA A 33 -1.13 -0.46 2.12
N CYS A 34 -0.97 -1.59 2.80
CA CYS A 34 -2.00 -2.12 3.71
C CYS A 34 -2.30 -1.15 4.85
N PHE A 35 -1.29 -0.59 5.51
CA PHE A 35 -1.50 0.43 6.54
C PHE A 35 -2.09 1.73 5.99
N MET A 36 -1.69 2.15 4.78
CA MET A 36 -2.26 3.36 4.17
C MET A 36 -3.70 3.17 3.73
N ALA A 37 -4.06 2.00 3.21
CA ALA A 37 -5.43 1.68 2.84
C ALA A 37 -6.37 1.83 4.03
N MET A 38 -5.95 1.52 5.26
CA MET A 38 -6.78 1.70 6.46
C MET A 38 -7.21 3.17 6.67
N VAL A 39 -6.41 4.11 6.14
CA VAL A 39 -6.64 5.56 6.27
C VAL A 39 -7.29 6.12 5.00
N ALA A 40 -6.82 5.72 3.82
CA ALA A 40 -7.30 6.21 2.53
C ALA A 40 -8.62 5.52 2.09
N GLU A 41 -8.84 4.29 2.53
CA GLU A 41 -9.96 3.41 2.15
C GLU A 41 -10.67 2.86 3.42
N PRO A 42 -11.08 3.70 4.39
CA PRO A 42 -11.56 3.25 5.71
C PRO A 42 -12.91 2.52 5.67
N ALA A 43 -13.65 2.65 4.58
CA ALA A 43 -14.88 1.88 4.34
C ALA A 43 -14.59 0.43 3.89
N LEU A 44 -13.36 0.14 3.46
CA LEU A 44 -12.97 -1.15 2.86
C LEU A 44 -11.92 -1.88 3.70
N THR A 45 -11.06 -1.17 4.42
CA THR A 45 -9.94 -1.76 5.15
C THR A 45 -9.78 -1.15 6.55
N SER A 46 -9.32 -1.96 7.52
CA SER A 46 -9.03 -1.50 8.88
C SER A 46 -8.11 -2.47 9.61
N ALA A 47 -7.49 -2.02 10.70
CA ALA A 47 -6.68 -2.87 11.58
C ALA A 47 -7.49 -3.95 12.31
N GLY A 48 -8.81 -3.82 12.40
CA GLY A 48 -9.71 -4.81 13.01
C GLY A 48 -10.27 -5.84 12.01
N GLY A 49 -9.95 -5.71 10.72
CA GLY A 49 -10.34 -6.66 9.68
C GLY A 49 -9.35 -7.82 9.52
N GLY A 50 -9.27 -8.36 8.30
CA GLY A 50 -8.29 -9.40 7.94
C GLY A 50 -8.27 -9.67 6.43
N GLY A 51 -7.17 -10.25 5.94
CA GLY A 51 -6.91 -10.55 4.53
C GLY A 51 -5.46 -10.96 4.28
#